data_AF-A0A2A4B295-F1
#
_entry.id   AF-A0A2A4B295-F1
#
_cell.length_a   1.000
_cell.length_b   1.000
_cell.length_c   1.000
_cell.angle_alpha   90.00
_cell.angle_beta   90.00
_cell.angle_gamma   90.00
#
_symmetry.space_group_name_H-M   'P 1'
#
loop_
_entity.id
_entity.type
_entity.pdbx_description
1 polymer ?
#
loop_
_entity_poly.entity_id
_entity_poly.type
_entity_poly.pdbx_seq_one_letter_code
_entity_poly.pdbx_strand_id
1 'polypeptide(L)'
;MRYGLAALILSVGAIASGAAHAQRDPAYAAARAAGQVGEQTDGYLGIVGAATPDLRALVNKINIQRKAAYTQGAQAGSTVEQFAFVSGCNLIARTEPGEMYQAPDGSWKKRGAGAPQRDPRCV
;
A
#
# COMPACT_ATOMS: atom_id res chain seq x y z
N MET A 1 34.75 12.05 31.88
CA MET A 1 33.29 12.19 31.72
C MET A 1 32.95 12.06 30.23
N ARG A 2 32.13 11.05 29.93
CA ARG A 2 31.43 10.65 28.68
C ARG A 2 31.57 11.54 27.42
N TYR A 3 32.14 10.95 26.37
CA TYR A 3 31.77 11.21 24.98
C TYR A 3 30.41 10.54 24.72
N GLY A 4 29.40 11.30 24.28
CA GLY A 4 28.10 10.77 23.86
C GLY A 4 27.84 11.19 22.43
N LEU A 5 27.90 10.23 21.49
CA LEU A 5 27.55 10.40 20.08
C LEU A 5 26.14 11.00 19.97
N ALA A 6 26.02 12.13 19.28
CA ALA A 6 24.73 12.63 18.79
C ALA A 6 24.26 11.69 17.67
N ALA A 7 23.19 10.94 17.94
CA ALA A 7 22.54 10.08 16.97
C ALA A 7 21.92 10.92 15.85
N LEU A 8 22.35 10.61 14.63
CA LEU A 8 21.84 11.15 13.38
C LEU A 8 20.39 10.66 13.19
N ILE A 9 19.40 11.50 13.47
CA ILE A 9 18.00 11.22 13.07
C ILE A 9 17.90 11.53 11.58
N LEU A 10 18.12 10.53 10.73
CA LEU A 10 17.67 10.59 9.34
C LEU A 10 16.13 10.59 9.36
N SER A 11 15.55 11.76 9.22
CA SER A 11 14.14 11.93 8.86
C SER A 11 13.92 11.37 7.45
N VAL A 12 13.53 10.09 7.35
CA VAL A 12 12.98 9.48 6.14
C VAL A 12 11.58 10.05 5.92
N GLY A 13 11.51 11.25 5.36
CA GLY A 13 10.28 12.04 5.21
C GLY A 13 9.95 12.46 3.79
N ALA A 14 10.46 11.79 2.75
CA ALA A 14 10.39 12.30 1.37
C ALA A 14 9.85 11.31 0.31
N ILE A 15 9.03 10.33 0.67
CA ILE A 15 8.30 9.48 -0.32
C ILE A 15 6.78 9.77 -0.31
N ALA A 16 6.31 10.71 0.52
CA ALA A 16 4.87 10.87 0.79
C ALA A 16 4.07 11.62 -0.29
N SER A 17 4.70 12.30 -1.24
CA SER A 17 3.99 13.29 -2.07
C SER A 17 2.96 12.66 -3.03
N GLY A 18 3.28 11.54 -3.69
CA GLY A 18 2.36 10.88 -4.63
C GLY A 18 1.26 10.06 -3.95
N ALA A 19 1.62 9.34 -2.89
CA ALA A 19 0.68 8.52 -2.11
C ALA A 19 -0.34 9.38 -1.34
N ALA A 20 0.06 10.55 -0.85
CA ALA A 20 -0.82 11.45 -0.11
C ALA A 20 -1.96 12.05 -0.96
N HIS A 21 -1.78 12.18 -2.28
CA HIS A 21 -2.84 12.70 -3.17
C HIS A 21 -3.90 11.64 -3.51
N ALA A 22 -3.49 10.41 -3.80
CA ALA A 22 -4.43 9.29 -4.05
C ALA A 22 -5.31 9.01 -2.82
N GLN A 23 -4.73 9.15 -1.62
CA GLN A 23 -5.42 8.93 -0.34
C GLN A 23 -6.52 9.97 -0.02
N ARG A 24 -6.61 11.07 -0.80
CA ARG A 24 -7.62 12.13 -0.62
C ARG A 24 -8.77 12.06 -1.63
N ASP A 25 -8.75 11.11 -2.57
CA ASP A 25 -9.85 10.94 -3.53
C ASP A 25 -11.10 10.40 -2.78
N PRO A 26 -12.22 11.15 -2.74
CA PRO A 26 -13.41 10.72 -2.02
C PRO A 26 -13.98 9.40 -2.55
N ALA A 27 -13.84 9.14 -3.86
CA ALA A 27 -14.31 7.91 -4.47
C ALA A 27 -13.47 6.71 -4.01
N TYR A 28 -12.16 6.93 -3.84
CA TYR A 28 -11.27 5.92 -3.25
C TYR A 28 -11.64 5.59 -1.81
N ALA A 29 -11.81 6.62 -0.97
CA ALA A 29 -12.21 6.44 0.42
C ALA A 29 -13.55 5.70 0.55
N ALA A 30 -14.54 6.07 -0.27
CA ALA A 30 -15.83 5.39 -0.32
C ALA A 30 -15.71 3.93 -0.75
N ALA A 31 -14.94 3.64 -1.81
CA ALA A 31 -14.74 2.26 -2.29
C ALA A 31 -14.01 1.38 -1.24
N ARG A 32 -13.04 1.96 -0.51
CA ARG A 32 -12.34 1.29 0.60
C ARG A 32 -13.29 0.97 1.75
N ALA A 33 -14.06 1.95 2.19
CA ALA A 33 -15.03 1.79 3.28
C ALA A 33 -16.14 0.79 2.91
N ALA A 34 -16.57 0.76 1.65
CA ALA A 34 -17.54 -0.20 1.14
C ALA A 34 -16.95 -1.62 0.92
N GLY A 35 -15.65 -1.81 1.09
CA GLY A 35 -14.97 -3.09 0.85
C GLY A 35 -14.97 -3.52 -0.61
N GLN A 36 -15.11 -2.57 -1.54
CA GLN A 36 -15.09 -2.80 -2.99
C GLN A 36 -13.68 -2.86 -3.56
N VAL A 37 -12.69 -2.36 -2.80
CA VAL A 37 -11.26 -2.42 -3.15
C VAL A 37 -10.42 -2.82 -1.95
N GLY A 38 -9.28 -3.44 -2.22
CA GLY A 38 -8.36 -3.90 -1.20
C GLY A 38 -6.89 -3.82 -1.61
N GLU A 39 -6.00 -3.80 -0.62
CA GLU A 39 -4.55 -3.81 -0.85
C GLU A 39 -4.08 -5.21 -1.24
N GLN A 40 -3.31 -5.33 -2.33
CA GLN A 40 -2.73 -6.59 -2.78
C GLN A 40 -1.28 -6.74 -2.32
N THR A 41 -0.80 -7.99 -2.31
CA THR A 41 0.56 -8.34 -1.89
C THR A 41 1.64 -7.81 -2.84
N ASP A 42 1.26 -7.47 -4.07
CA ASP A 42 2.12 -6.89 -5.11
C ASP A 42 2.22 -5.35 -5.03
N GLY A 43 1.59 -4.72 -4.04
CA GLY A 43 1.58 -3.27 -3.86
C GLY A 43 0.47 -2.54 -4.61
N TYR A 44 -0.32 -3.21 -5.45
CA TYR A 44 -1.40 -2.56 -6.19
C TYR A 44 -2.74 -2.65 -5.46
N LEU A 45 -3.68 -1.80 -5.86
CA LEU A 45 -5.06 -1.84 -5.39
C LEU A 45 -5.85 -2.82 -6.28
N GLY A 46 -6.60 -3.73 -5.67
CA GLY A 46 -7.44 -4.71 -6.35
C GLY A 46 -8.93 -4.42 -6.15
N ILE A 47 -9.76 -4.87 -7.09
CA ILE A 47 -11.21 -4.88 -6.94
C ILE A 47 -11.63 -6.14 -6.16
N VAL A 48 -12.50 -5.95 -5.18
CA VAL A 48 -13.10 -7.02 -4.38
C VAL A 48 -14.51 -7.27 -4.90
N GLY A 49 -14.78 -8.48 -5.36
CA GLY A 49 -16.09 -8.85 -5.92
C GLY A 49 -16.32 -8.30 -7.32
N ALA A 50 -17.50 -7.70 -7.55
CA ALA A 50 -17.94 -7.30 -8.89
C ALA A 50 -17.30 -5.98 -9.34
N ALA A 51 -16.72 -5.99 -10.54
CA ALA A 51 -16.11 -4.81 -11.13
C ALA A 51 -17.11 -3.99 -11.95
N THR A 52 -17.30 -2.72 -11.61
CA THR A 52 -18.02 -1.73 -12.43
C THR A 52 -17.04 -0.91 -13.29
N PRO A 53 -17.50 -0.25 -14.37
CA PRO A 53 -16.65 0.63 -15.17
C PRO A 53 -15.96 1.71 -14.33
N ASP A 54 -16.71 2.37 -13.43
CA ASP A 54 -16.19 3.44 -12.59
C ASP A 54 -15.16 2.93 -11.57
N LEU A 55 -15.42 1.76 -10.97
CA LEU A 55 -14.49 1.15 -10.03
C LEU A 55 -13.18 0.73 -10.72
N ARG A 56 -13.26 0.20 -11.94
CA ARG A 56 -12.08 -0.08 -12.77
C ARG A 56 -11.29 1.18 -13.09
N ALA A 57 -11.97 2.25 -13.50
CA ALA A 57 -11.32 3.52 -13.81
C ALA A 57 -10.58 4.09 -12.59
N LEU A 58 -11.22 4.05 -11.42
CA LEU A 58 -10.64 4.47 -10.14
C LEU A 58 -9.40 3.65 -9.78
N VAL A 59 -9.51 2.32 -9.79
CA VAL A 59 -8.40 1.41 -9.48
C VAL A 59 -7.25 1.60 -10.46
N ASN A 60 -7.53 1.73 -11.75
CA ASN A 60 -6.50 1.97 -12.77
C ASN A 60 -5.79 3.30 -12.55
N LYS A 61 -6.52 4.38 -12.27
CA LYS A 61 -5.95 5.70 -11.96
C LYS A 61 -4.96 5.60 -10.79
N ILE A 62 -5.35 4.94 -9.70
CA ILE A 62 -4.50 4.76 -8.52
C ILE A 62 -3.28 3.89 -8.84
N ASN A 63 -3.47 2.78 -9.55
CA ASN A 63 -2.38 1.86 -9.87
C ASN A 63 -1.37 2.48 -10.84
N ILE A 64 -1.79 3.37 -11.74
CA ILE A 64 -0.88 4.17 -12.57
C ILE A 64 -0.01 5.09 -11.69
N GLN A 65 -0.60 5.76 -10.70
CA GLN A 65 0.13 6.61 -9.76
C GLN A 65 1.11 5.80 -8.90
N ARG A 66 0.68 4.64 -8.39
CA ARG A 66 1.54 3.71 -7.63
C ARG A 66 2.70 3.22 -8.47
N LYS A 67 2.44 2.79 -9.72
CA LYS A 67 3.50 2.37 -10.65
C LYS A 67 4.52 3.47 -10.89
N ALA A 68 4.09 4.71 -11.09
CA ALA A 68 5.01 5.84 -11.22
C ALA A 68 5.89 6.03 -9.97
N ALA A 69 5.29 5.95 -8.78
CA ALA A 69 6.02 6.05 -7.51
C ALA A 69 7.00 4.87 -7.31
N TYR A 70 6.61 3.65 -7.68
CA TYR A 70 7.47 2.47 -7.58
C TYR A 70 8.64 2.53 -8.56
N THR A 71 8.41 2.99 -9.78
CA THR A 71 9.48 3.25 -10.75
C THR A 71 10.48 4.27 -10.24
N GLN A 72 10.01 5.34 -9.57
CA GLN A 72 10.90 6.34 -8.97
C GLN A 72 11.68 5.77 -7.78
N GLY A 73 11.01 5.02 -6.89
CA GLY A 73 11.64 4.42 -5.71
C GLY A 73 12.64 3.31 -6.03
N ALA A 74 12.43 2.58 -7.13
CA ALA A 74 13.29 1.49 -7.57
C ALA A 74 14.66 1.94 -8.13
N GLN A 75 14.86 3.24 -8.38
CA GLN A 75 16.11 3.76 -8.97
C GLN A 75 17.36 3.50 -8.12
N ALA A 76 17.22 3.13 -6.84
CA ALA A 76 18.30 2.83 -5.91
C ALA A 76 18.83 1.36 -5.97
N GLY A 77 18.54 0.63 -7.05
CA GLY A 77 19.11 -0.71 -7.30
C GLY A 77 18.18 -1.89 -7.04
N SER A 78 16.90 -1.65 -6.72
CA SER A 78 15.86 -2.67 -6.66
C SER A 78 15.06 -2.71 -7.96
N THR A 79 14.36 -3.81 -8.24
CA THR A 79 13.37 -3.80 -9.33
C THR A 79 12.09 -3.07 -8.91
N VAL A 80 11.26 -2.68 -9.88
CA VAL A 80 9.95 -2.07 -9.60
C VAL A 80 9.06 -3.05 -8.82
N GLU A 81 9.13 -4.34 -9.14
CA GLU A 81 8.36 -5.40 -8.50
C GLU A 81 8.79 -5.60 -7.04
N GLN A 82 10.10 -5.53 -6.75
CA GLN A 82 10.60 -5.61 -5.37
C GLN A 82 10.13 -4.41 -4.55
N PHE A 83 10.19 -3.21 -5.12
CA PHE A 83 9.72 -2.01 -4.44
C PHE A 83 8.20 -2.03 -4.23
N ALA A 84 7.45 -2.51 -5.22
CA ALA A 84 6.00 -2.68 -5.16
C ALA A 84 5.62 -3.72 -4.09
N PHE A 85 6.32 -4.85 -4.02
CA PHE A 85 6.13 -5.86 -2.97
C PHE A 85 6.33 -5.29 -1.55
N VAL A 86 7.44 -4.58 -1.30
CA VAL A 86 7.69 -3.93 0.00
C VAL A 86 6.61 -2.88 0.29
N SER A 87 6.17 -2.15 -0.73
CA SER A 87 5.05 -1.22 -0.61
C SER A 87 3.75 -1.94 -0.23
N GLY A 88 3.45 -3.09 -0.83
CA GLY A 88 2.32 -3.96 -0.48
C GLY A 88 2.38 -4.43 0.96
N CYS A 89 3.54 -4.91 1.43
CA CYS A 89 3.75 -5.27 2.84
C CYS A 89 3.40 -4.12 3.80
N ASN A 90 3.81 -2.89 3.45
CA ASN A 90 3.54 -1.69 4.24
C ASN A 90 2.08 -1.24 4.18
N LEU A 91 1.48 -1.27 2.99
CA LEU A 91 0.08 -0.91 2.77
C LEU A 91 -0.86 -1.87 3.50
N ILE A 92 -0.62 -3.18 3.41
CA ILE A 92 -1.38 -4.20 4.12
C ILE A 92 -1.23 -4.00 5.64
N ALA A 93 -0.02 -3.74 6.14
CA ALA A 93 0.19 -3.47 7.57
C ALA A 93 -0.63 -2.29 8.10
N ARG A 94 -0.79 -1.25 7.28
CA ARG A 94 -1.52 -0.01 7.59
C ARG A 94 -3.03 -0.10 7.42
N THR A 95 -3.56 -1.23 6.96
CA THR A 95 -5.02 -1.40 6.87
C THR A 95 -5.69 -1.24 8.23
N GLU A 96 -6.87 -0.65 8.23
CA GLU A 96 -7.69 -0.45 9.42
C GLU A 96 -8.80 -1.51 9.51
N PRO A 97 -9.33 -1.81 10.71
CA PRO A 97 -10.45 -2.74 10.87
C PRO A 97 -11.60 -2.41 9.92
N GLY A 98 -12.05 -3.41 9.18
CA GLY A 98 -13.10 -3.28 8.17
C GLY A 98 -12.58 -3.13 6.73
N GLU A 99 -11.33 -2.74 6.53
CA GLU A 99 -10.76 -2.63 5.18
C GLU A 99 -10.38 -4.00 4.59
N MET A 100 -10.39 -4.11 3.27
CA MET A 100 -10.01 -5.34 2.56
C MET A 100 -8.52 -5.37 2.23
N TYR A 101 -7.93 -6.57 2.28
CA TYR A 101 -6.57 -6.84 1.83
C TYR A 101 -6.44 -8.29 1.34
N GLN A 102 -5.45 -8.55 0.49
CA GLN A 102 -5.14 -9.88 0.01
C GLN A 102 -4.14 -10.57 0.95
N ALA A 103 -4.47 -11.76 1.42
CA ALA A 103 -3.55 -12.60 2.17
C ALA A 103 -2.52 -13.26 1.21
N PRO A 104 -1.40 -13.81 1.73
CA PRO A 104 -0.37 -14.46 0.90
C PRO A 104 -0.88 -15.65 0.07
N ASP A 105 -1.98 -16.28 0.48
CA ASP A 105 -2.66 -17.35 -0.26
C ASP A 105 -3.52 -16.82 -1.43
N GLY A 106 -3.52 -15.52 -1.68
CA GLY A 106 -4.30 -14.86 -2.72
C GLY A 106 -5.75 -14.55 -2.33
N SER A 107 -6.22 -15.01 -1.16
CA SER A 107 -7.59 -14.78 -0.71
C SER A 107 -7.81 -13.36 -0.21
N TRP A 108 -8.99 -12.80 -0.48
CA TRP A 108 -9.40 -11.54 0.14
C TRP A 108 -9.79 -11.77 1.60
N LYS A 109 -9.23 -10.96 2.49
CA LYS A 109 -9.57 -10.90 3.92
C LYS A 109 -10.07 -9.50 4.27
N LYS A 110 -10.99 -9.45 5.23
CA LYS A 110 -11.39 -8.22 5.89
C LYS A 110 -10.56 -8.05 7.15
N ARG A 111 -9.94 -6.88 7.32
CA ARG A 111 -9.11 -6.59 8.50
C ARG A 111 -9.96 -6.65 9.77
N GLY A 112 -9.56 -7.51 10.69
CA GLY A 112 -10.12 -7.59 12.04
C GLY A 112 -9.35 -6.69 13.03
N ALA A 113 -9.59 -6.89 14.33
CA ALA A 113 -8.92 -6.11 15.38
C ALA A 113 -7.41 -6.44 15.53
N GLY A 114 -6.96 -7.61 15.06
CA GLY A 114 -5.56 -8.03 15.12
C GLY A 114 -4.69 -7.45 13.99
N ALA A 115 -3.41 -7.85 13.97
CA ALA A 115 -2.52 -7.59 12.85
C ALA A 115 -3.00 -8.30 11.57
N PRO A 116 -2.75 -7.74 10.37
CA PRO A 116 -3.13 -8.39 9.13
C PRO A 116 -2.19 -9.57 8.85
N GLN A 117 -2.70 -10.59 8.18
CA GLN A 117 -1.86 -11.65 7.63
C GLN A 117 -1.00 -11.07 6.49
N ARG A 118 0.31 -11.22 6.58
CA ARG A 118 1.28 -10.73 5.59
C ARG A 118 2.22 -11.84 5.14
N ASP A 119 2.88 -11.64 4.01
CA ASP A 119 3.92 -12.56 3.51
C ASP A 119 5.06 -12.64 4.55
N PRO A 120 5.64 -13.81 4.83
CA PRO A 120 6.76 -13.94 5.76
C PRO A 120 7.97 -13.06 5.43
N ARG A 121 8.12 -12.62 4.19
CA ARG A 121 9.18 -11.68 3.75
C ARG A 121 8.87 -10.22 4.10
N CYS A 122 7.66 -9.91 4.60
CA CYS A 122 7.29 -8.59 5.11
C CYS A 122 7.88 -8.39 6.52
N VAL A 123 9.18 -8.06 6.58
CA VAL A 123 9.92 -7.75 7.82
C VAL A 123 9.72 -6.31 8.28
#